data_AF-A0A498EIL3-F1
#
_entry.id   AF-A0A498EIL3-F1
#
_cell.length_a   1.000
_cell.length_b   1.000
_cell.length_c   1.000
_cell.angle_alpha   90.00
_cell.angle_beta   90.00
_cell.angle_gamma   90.00
#
_symmetry.space_group_name_H-M   'P 1'
#
loop_
_entity.id
_entity.type
_entity.pdbx_description
1 polymer ?
#
loop_
_entity_poly.entity_id
_entity_poly.type
_entity_poly.pdbx_seq_one_letter_code
_entity_poly.pdbx_strand_id
1 'polypeptide(L)'
;MSEPRVRDVVGIGLGPFNLGLAALLDGAPEDVDAAFLERDAEFAWHEGMLIEGTTLEVPFLADLVTLADPTSPHSYLNYLRETGRVYEFYFYETFQIPRREYNDYLRWVADRLDACRFEREVTEVRWDDREEWYAVTARNPDTGDRFEYRAENLALGIGSRPHVPEHLRGHPTEDVFHTARYRGSRERVVEADTVTVVGSGQSAAEVFQDLLERQPDHGYRLDWLTRSDGFFPMEYSKLGLQHFTPEYERYVYDLPQAVKDDLIPNQDLLYKGIDPETSAEIYDLLYRRSIGGRDPDVGLFAMTEVRDIEAVGDAYALDCHQWQAEESFVHESEVVILGTGYERPIPAFLEPLEDAIDWDEQGRFGVTEDHRLAVDAPGDVFLQNAEVHTHGVGVPDLGLGCYRNAKFVNRLVGREVYPDDDDTVFQDFSVAQFLDHAPNASRAEGSETPPTPTQDD
;
A
#
# COMPACT_ATOMS: atom_id res chain seq x y z
N MET A 1 -7.74 38.71 13.62
CA MET A 1 -7.43 37.27 13.48
C MET A 1 -5.92 37.19 13.41
N SER A 2 -5.26 36.38 14.24
CA SER A 2 -3.81 36.19 14.15
C SER A 2 -3.49 35.62 12.78
N GLU A 3 -2.41 36.07 12.14
CA GLU A 3 -1.93 35.41 10.94
C GLU A 3 -1.61 33.94 11.25
N PRO A 4 -1.85 33.01 10.29
CA PRO A 4 -1.49 31.60 10.47
C PRO A 4 0.02 31.49 10.74
N ARG A 5 0.39 30.79 11.82
CA ARG A 5 1.79 30.43 12.11
C ARG A 5 2.31 29.53 10.98
N VAL A 6 3.54 29.79 10.53
CA VAL A 6 4.26 28.89 9.60
C VAL A 6 4.76 27.69 10.39
N ARG A 7 4.43 26.50 9.90
CA ARG A 7 4.85 25.21 10.46
C ARG A 7 6.13 24.71 9.81
N ASP A 8 6.87 23.86 10.50
CA ASP A 8 8.04 23.21 9.93
C ASP A 8 7.62 22.18 8.86
N VAL A 9 6.51 21.46 9.10
CA VAL A 9 5.96 20.49 8.14
C VAL A 9 4.43 20.40 8.19
N VAL A 10 3.81 20.26 7.02
CA VAL A 10 2.40 19.85 6.90
C VAL A 10 2.29 18.55 6.10
N GLY A 11 1.78 17.51 6.75
CA GLY A 11 1.44 16.24 6.11
C GLY A 11 0.05 16.27 5.49
N ILE A 12 -0.09 15.73 4.28
CA ILE A 12 -1.35 15.63 3.54
C ILE A 12 -1.70 14.14 3.40
N GLY A 13 -2.83 13.74 3.98
CA GLY A 13 -3.23 12.35 4.17
C GLY A 13 -2.66 11.77 5.47
N LEU A 14 -3.46 10.98 6.19
CA LEU A 14 -3.05 10.32 7.44
C LEU A 14 -3.19 8.80 7.31
N GLY A 15 -2.53 8.22 6.29
CA GLY A 15 -2.29 6.78 6.25
C GLY A 15 -1.22 6.33 7.27
N PRO A 16 -0.91 5.01 7.35
CA PRO A 16 0.06 4.49 8.31
C PRO A 16 1.44 5.15 8.19
N PHE A 17 1.90 5.48 6.99
CA PHE A 17 3.20 6.13 6.78
C PHE A 17 3.29 7.53 7.40
N ASN A 18 2.32 8.41 7.11
CA ASN A 18 2.28 9.76 7.68
C ASN A 18 1.95 9.75 9.17
N LEU A 19 1.14 8.78 9.64
CA LEU A 19 0.93 8.59 11.06
C LEU A 19 2.21 8.16 11.78
N GLY A 20 3.04 7.33 11.14
CA GLY A 20 4.37 6.97 11.64
C GLY A 20 5.32 8.17 11.68
N LEU A 21 5.29 9.03 10.66
CA LEU A 21 6.06 10.27 10.66
C LEU A 21 5.62 11.18 11.82
N ALA A 22 4.32 11.33 12.04
CA ALA A 22 3.78 12.10 13.15
C ALA A 22 4.21 11.54 14.52
N ALA A 23 4.19 10.21 14.69
CA ALA A 23 4.60 9.53 15.91
C ALA A 23 6.11 9.66 16.18
N LEU A 24 6.95 9.64 15.14
CA LEU A 24 8.40 9.86 15.27
C LEU A 24 8.73 11.34 15.52
N LEU A 25 7.99 12.28 14.94
CA LEU A 25 8.17 13.70 15.28
C LEU A 25 7.78 14.00 16.74
N ASP A 26 6.71 13.38 17.25
CA ASP A 26 6.30 13.52 18.67
C ASP A 26 7.33 12.92 19.65
N GLY A 27 8.02 11.85 19.23
CA GLY A 27 9.09 11.22 20.00
C GLY A 27 10.46 11.90 19.89
N ALA A 28 10.65 12.82 18.93
CA ALA A 28 11.91 13.50 18.72
C ALA A 28 12.21 14.49 19.88
N PRO A 29 13.49 14.68 20.24
CA PRO A 29 13.84 15.61 21.31
C PRO A 29 13.71 17.09 20.90
N GLU A 30 13.70 17.38 19.60
CA GLU A 30 13.38 18.69 19.04
C GLU A 30 11.87 18.88 18.86
N ASP A 31 11.40 20.09 19.19
CA ASP A 31 10.01 20.49 18.99
C ASP A 31 9.80 20.95 17.54
N VAL A 32 9.41 20.01 16.67
CA VAL A 32 9.04 20.27 15.26
C VAL A 32 7.53 20.54 15.19
N ASP A 33 7.13 21.75 14.81
CA ASP A 33 5.72 22.13 14.65
C ASP A 33 5.15 21.50 13.38
N ALA A 34 4.43 20.39 13.58
CA ALA A 34 3.82 19.62 12.52
C ALA A 34 2.28 19.65 12.56
N ALA A 35 1.65 19.44 11.41
CA ALA A 35 0.29 18.93 11.38
C ALA A 35 0.01 18.03 10.20
N PHE A 36 -0.85 17.05 10.43
CA PHE A 36 -1.24 16.06 9.43
C PHE A 36 -2.73 16.17 9.16
N LEU A 37 -3.09 16.39 7.90
CA LEU A 37 -4.45 16.70 7.46
C LEU A 37 -5.10 15.44 6.87
N GLU A 38 -6.19 15.00 7.49
CA GLU A 38 -6.99 13.85 7.05
C GLU A 38 -8.39 14.32 6.68
N ARG A 39 -8.93 13.87 5.55
CA ARG A 39 -10.28 14.26 5.10
C ARG A 39 -11.36 13.57 5.93
N ASP A 40 -11.13 12.34 6.36
CA ASP A 40 -12.11 11.55 7.08
C ASP A 40 -12.26 12.09 8.52
N ALA A 41 -13.39 11.81 9.17
CA ALA A 41 -13.68 12.32 10.52
C ALA A 41 -12.95 11.54 11.62
N GLU A 42 -12.52 10.32 11.31
CA GLU A 42 -11.77 9.42 12.19
C GLU A 42 -10.76 8.62 11.37
N PHE A 43 -9.72 8.10 12.02
CA PHE A 43 -8.76 7.24 11.35
C PHE A 43 -9.39 5.90 10.98
N ALA A 44 -9.25 5.48 9.72
CA ALA A 44 -9.67 4.15 9.27
C ALA A 44 -8.74 3.64 8.16
N TRP A 45 -8.12 2.47 8.38
CA TRP A 45 -7.23 1.86 7.40
C TRP A 45 -7.90 0.67 6.71
N HIS A 46 -8.12 0.79 5.40
CA HIS A 46 -8.75 -0.22 4.54
C HIS A 46 -10.03 -0.84 5.11
N GLU A 47 -10.95 0.00 5.61
CA GLU A 47 -12.12 -0.46 6.38
C GLU A 47 -12.97 -1.53 5.67
N GLY A 48 -13.14 -1.41 4.35
CA GLY A 48 -13.92 -2.35 3.55
C GLY A 48 -13.32 -3.75 3.40
N MET A 49 -12.04 -3.90 3.77
CA MET A 49 -11.29 -5.17 3.76
C MET A 49 -10.89 -5.63 5.17
N LEU A 50 -11.46 -5.05 6.24
CA LEU A 50 -11.31 -5.56 7.61
C LEU A 50 -12.17 -6.81 7.85
N ILE A 51 -11.91 -7.84 7.04
CA ILE A 51 -12.50 -9.18 7.11
C ILE A 51 -11.98 -9.88 8.38
N GLU A 52 -12.86 -10.56 9.10
CA GLU A 52 -12.49 -11.29 10.31
C GLU A 52 -11.55 -12.44 9.96
N GLY A 53 -10.50 -12.65 10.77
CA GLY A 53 -9.48 -13.66 10.51
C GLY A 53 -8.29 -13.19 9.66
N THR A 54 -8.40 -12.08 8.93
CA THR A 54 -7.28 -11.56 8.11
C THR A 54 -6.20 -10.91 8.95
N THR A 55 -4.94 -11.14 8.56
CA THR A 55 -3.73 -10.65 9.24
C THR A 55 -2.94 -9.68 8.37
N LEU A 56 -1.99 -8.96 8.98
CA LEU A 56 -0.93 -8.30 8.25
C LEU A 56 0.02 -9.34 7.63
N GLU A 57 0.58 -9.00 6.49
CA GLU A 57 1.63 -9.80 5.82
C GLU A 57 3.03 -9.52 6.38
N VAL A 58 3.16 -8.49 7.21
CA VAL A 58 4.39 -8.09 7.90
C VAL A 58 4.31 -8.42 9.41
N PRO A 59 5.45 -8.66 10.08
CA PRO A 59 5.47 -8.82 11.52
C PRO A 59 5.04 -7.53 12.23
N PHE A 60 4.47 -7.64 13.45
CA PHE A 60 4.12 -6.46 14.26
C PHE A 60 5.28 -5.51 14.59
N LEU A 61 6.53 -5.94 14.36
CA LEU A 61 7.71 -5.08 14.45
C LEU A 61 7.68 -3.95 13.42
N ALA A 62 7.04 -4.19 12.27
CA ALA A 62 6.68 -3.16 11.29
C ALA A 62 5.45 -2.35 11.74
N ASP A 63 5.47 -1.91 13.01
CA ASP A 63 4.55 -0.90 13.51
C ASP A 63 5.00 0.50 13.06
N LEU A 64 4.45 1.56 13.66
CA LEU A 64 4.72 2.93 13.25
C LEU A 64 6.12 3.44 13.61
N VAL A 65 6.80 2.83 14.59
CA VAL A 65 7.95 3.45 15.26
C VAL A 65 9.07 2.47 15.65
N THR A 66 8.77 1.19 15.88
CA THR A 66 9.65 0.24 16.56
C THR A 66 10.98 0.02 15.84
N LEU A 67 10.98 0.02 14.51
CA LEU A 67 12.23 -0.15 13.75
C LEU A 67 13.13 1.09 13.79
N ALA A 68 12.60 2.28 14.07
CA ALA A 68 13.39 3.50 14.27
C ALA A 68 13.75 3.74 15.76
N ASP A 69 12.79 3.50 16.66
CA ASP A 69 12.96 3.60 18.12
C ASP A 69 12.04 2.62 18.87
N PRO A 70 12.56 1.46 19.30
CA PRO A 70 11.81 0.49 20.08
C PRO A 70 11.33 1.01 21.44
N THR A 71 11.85 2.15 21.92
CA THR A 71 11.47 2.75 23.21
C THR A 71 10.28 3.70 23.10
N SER A 72 9.84 4.00 21.87
CA SER A 72 8.76 4.93 21.61
C SER A 72 7.47 4.52 22.35
N PRO A 73 6.79 5.48 23.01
CA PRO A 73 5.49 5.24 23.64
C PRO A 73 4.41 4.87 22.62
N HIS A 74 4.64 5.14 21.33
CA HIS A 74 3.71 4.81 20.24
C HIS A 74 3.91 3.42 19.66
N SER A 75 4.78 2.59 20.24
CA SER A 75 4.99 1.20 19.78
C SER A 75 3.75 0.33 20.00
N TYR A 76 3.58 -0.67 19.14
CA TYR A 76 2.50 -1.65 19.22
C TYR A 76 2.50 -2.42 20.55
N LEU A 77 3.68 -2.77 21.06
CA LEU A 77 3.80 -3.41 22.38
C LEU A 77 3.36 -2.49 23.52
N ASN A 78 3.61 -1.17 23.42
CA ASN A 78 3.11 -0.22 24.41
C ASN A 78 1.59 -0.03 24.29
N TYR A 79 1.03 -0.03 23.07
CA TYR A 79 -0.42 -0.10 22.85
C TYR A 79 -1.04 -1.29 23.59
N LEU A 80 -0.50 -2.51 23.42
CA LEU A 80 -0.99 -3.71 24.11
C LEU A 80 -0.88 -3.59 25.63
N ARG A 81 0.16 -2.93 26.13
CA ARG A 81 0.36 -2.69 27.56
C ARG A 81 -0.69 -1.74 28.12
N GLU A 82 -0.89 -0.60 27.47
CA GLU A 82 -1.82 0.46 27.89
C GLU A 82 -3.29 0.05 27.73
N THR A 83 -3.59 -0.85 26.79
CA THR A 83 -4.95 -1.40 26.59
C THR A 83 -5.22 -2.68 27.40
N GLY A 84 -4.25 -3.16 28.17
CA GLY A 84 -4.41 -4.33 29.06
C GLY A 84 -4.41 -5.69 28.35
N ARG A 85 -3.96 -5.74 27.09
CA ARG A 85 -3.98 -6.95 26.23
C ARG A 85 -2.62 -7.65 26.11
N VAL A 86 -1.57 -7.10 26.72
CA VAL A 86 -0.19 -7.62 26.58
C VAL A 86 -0.02 -9.11 26.89
N TYR A 87 -0.68 -9.64 27.93
CA TYR A 87 -0.59 -11.07 28.25
C TYR A 87 -1.44 -11.94 27.32
N GLU A 88 -2.56 -11.42 26.82
CA GLU A 88 -3.39 -12.12 25.83
C GLU A 88 -2.60 -12.27 24.53
N PHE A 89 -1.95 -11.19 24.09
CA PHE A 89 -1.07 -11.20 22.92
C PHE A 89 0.17 -12.08 23.13
N TYR A 90 0.77 -12.06 24.32
CA TYR A 90 1.90 -12.94 24.65
C TYR A 90 1.56 -14.43 24.44
N PHE A 91 0.35 -14.85 24.81
CA PHE A 91 -0.11 -16.23 24.58
C PHE A 91 -0.67 -16.47 23.17
N TYR A 92 -0.97 -15.41 22.42
CA TYR A 92 -1.38 -15.51 21.01
C TYR A 92 -0.20 -15.94 20.12
N GLU A 93 1.05 -15.62 20.52
CA GLU A 93 2.31 -16.17 19.99
C GLU A 93 2.43 -16.16 18.44
N THR A 94 1.98 -15.08 17.80
CA THR A 94 2.15 -14.86 16.35
C THR A 94 2.77 -13.50 16.06
N PHE A 95 3.54 -13.41 14.97
CA PHE A 95 4.12 -12.17 14.49
C PHE A 95 3.16 -11.40 13.59
N GLN A 96 2.36 -12.10 12.77
CA GLN A 96 1.34 -11.53 11.90
C GLN A 96 0.07 -11.30 12.71
N ILE A 97 -0.25 -10.02 12.92
CA ILE A 97 -1.37 -9.62 13.77
C ILE A 97 -2.64 -9.38 12.95
N PRO A 98 -3.84 -9.55 13.53
CA PRO A 98 -5.09 -9.26 12.85
C PRO A 98 -5.15 -7.81 12.34
N ARG A 99 -5.60 -7.60 11.09
CA ARG A 99 -5.72 -6.24 10.51
C ARG A 99 -6.63 -5.32 11.33
N ARG A 100 -7.65 -5.89 11.98
CA ARG A 100 -8.53 -5.18 12.91
C ARG A 100 -7.79 -4.64 14.13
N GLU A 101 -6.88 -5.42 14.69
CA GLU A 101 -6.06 -5.04 15.84
C GLU A 101 -5.03 -3.99 15.45
N TYR A 102 -4.41 -4.12 14.27
CA TYR A 102 -3.53 -3.08 13.75
C TYR A 102 -4.28 -1.76 13.51
N ASN A 103 -5.47 -1.80 12.91
CA ASN A 103 -6.30 -0.59 12.73
C ASN A 103 -6.69 0.05 14.08
N ASP A 104 -7.00 -0.75 15.11
CA ASP A 104 -7.25 -0.24 16.47
C ASP A 104 -6.01 0.43 17.08
N TYR A 105 -4.83 -0.19 16.89
CA TYR A 105 -3.54 0.41 17.26
C TYR A 105 -3.28 1.75 16.56
N LEU A 106 -3.50 1.83 15.23
CA LEU A 106 -3.29 3.07 14.49
C LEU A 106 -4.25 4.19 14.97
N ARG A 107 -5.52 3.85 15.23
CA ARG A 107 -6.49 4.78 15.86
C ARG A 107 -5.99 5.26 17.23
N TRP A 108 -5.53 4.32 18.05
CA TRP A 108 -4.98 4.62 19.38
C TRP A 108 -3.79 5.57 19.34
N VAL A 109 -2.93 5.49 18.33
CA VAL A 109 -1.83 6.46 18.12
C VAL A 109 -2.38 7.80 17.64
N ALA A 110 -3.25 7.80 16.61
CA ALA A 110 -3.82 9.04 16.06
C ALA A 110 -4.57 9.88 17.11
N ASP A 111 -5.29 9.24 18.03
CA ASP A 111 -6.00 9.91 19.13
C ASP A 111 -5.09 10.56 20.18
N ARG A 112 -3.80 10.16 20.23
CA ARG A 112 -2.81 10.70 21.17
C ARG A 112 -1.96 11.82 20.58
N LEU A 113 -1.96 11.96 19.26
CA LEU A 113 -1.11 12.91 18.58
C LEU A 113 -1.85 14.24 18.37
N ASP A 114 -1.38 15.27 19.07
CA ASP A 114 -1.90 16.63 18.93
C ASP A 114 -1.70 17.20 17.52
N ALA A 115 -0.85 16.62 16.68
CA ALA A 115 -0.61 17.06 15.30
C ALA A 115 -1.71 16.63 14.30
N CYS A 116 -2.53 15.64 14.63
CA CYS A 116 -3.56 15.11 13.72
C CYS A 116 -4.75 16.07 13.58
N ARG A 117 -5.21 16.31 12.35
CA ARG A 117 -6.32 17.20 12.01
C ARG A 117 -7.26 16.50 11.02
N PHE A 118 -8.33 15.92 11.56
CA PHE A 118 -9.40 15.29 10.80
C PHE A 118 -10.34 16.32 10.16
N GLU A 119 -11.17 15.85 9.23
CA GLU A 119 -12.09 16.68 8.44
C GLU A 119 -11.38 17.84 7.71
N ARG A 120 -10.19 17.57 7.16
CA ARG A 120 -9.34 18.50 6.39
C ARG A 120 -9.02 17.89 5.03
N GLU A 121 -9.96 17.99 4.11
CA GLU A 121 -9.71 17.66 2.70
C GLU A 121 -8.89 18.77 2.07
N VAL A 122 -7.63 18.48 1.74
CA VAL A 122 -6.76 19.43 1.02
C VAL A 122 -7.23 19.56 -0.43
N THR A 123 -7.42 20.81 -0.86
CA THR A 123 -7.90 21.14 -2.21
C THR A 123 -6.88 21.87 -3.05
N GLU A 124 -5.86 22.47 -2.44
CA GLU A 124 -4.87 23.27 -3.16
C GLU A 124 -3.57 23.41 -2.36
N VAL A 125 -2.44 23.29 -3.05
CA VAL A 125 -1.09 23.59 -2.55
C VAL A 125 -0.42 24.57 -3.51
N ARG A 126 0.19 25.64 -2.99
CA ARG A 126 0.99 26.60 -3.76
C ARG A 126 2.30 26.88 -3.05
N TRP A 127 3.35 27.21 -3.81
CA TRP A 127 4.54 27.85 -3.28
C TRP A 127 4.36 29.37 -3.26
N ASP A 128 4.72 30.03 -2.16
CA ASP A 128 4.77 31.49 -2.07
C ASP A 128 6.21 31.97 -2.23
N ASP A 129 6.59 32.43 -3.43
CA ASP A 129 7.95 32.90 -3.75
C ASP A 129 8.42 34.08 -2.89
N ARG A 130 7.49 34.86 -2.35
CA ARG A 130 7.82 36.07 -1.59
C ARG A 130 8.18 35.72 -0.15
N GLU A 131 7.43 34.80 0.43
CA GLU A 131 7.55 34.46 1.84
C GLU A 131 8.29 33.12 2.06
N GLU A 132 8.59 32.38 0.98
CA GLU A 132 9.38 31.14 0.93
C GLU A 132 8.77 29.97 1.74
N TRP A 133 7.46 29.73 1.58
CA TRP A 133 6.76 28.57 2.18
C TRP A 133 5.58 28.08 1.32
N TYR A 134 5.10 26.87 1.62
CA TYR A 134 3.92 26.24 1.00
C TYR A 134 2.61 26.69 1.64
N ALA A 135 1.72 27.27 0.83
CA ALA A 135 0.34 27.57 1.18
C ALA A 135 -0.56 26.37 0.92
N VAL A 136 -1.17 25.81 1.97
CA VAL A 136 -2.08 24.66 1.86
C VAL A 136 -3.50 25.09 2.22
N THR A 137 -4.43 24.91 1.28
CA THR A 137 -5.86 25.14 1.49
C THR A 137 -6.57 23.82 1.69
N ALA A 138 -7.36 23.73 2.77
CA ALA A 138 -8.22 22.59 3.04
C ALA A 138 -9.67 23.02 3.30
N ARG A 139 -10.60 22.08 3.18
CA ARG A 139 -11.99 22.25 3.57
C ARG A 139 -12.48 21.10 4.44
N ASN A 140 -13.47 21.36 5.28
CA ASN A 140 -14.25 20.29 5.89
C ASN A 140 -15.20 19.70 4.82
N PRO A 141 -15.16 18.37 4.56
CA PRO A 141 -15.97 17.75 3.50
C PRO A 141 -17.48 17.93 3.65
N ASP A 142 -17.97 17.98 4.89
CA ASP A 142 -19.41 18.02 5.19
C ASP A 142 -19.96 19.46 5.27
N THR A 143 -19.20 20.37 5.87
CA THR A 143 -19.65 21.76 6.12
C THR A 143 -19.15 22.75 5.07
N GLY A 144 -18.05 22.44 4.38
CA GLY A 144 -17.38 23.35 3.45
C GLY A 144 -16.54 24.44 4.13
N ASP A 145 -16.37 24.38 5.46
CA ASP A 145 -15.53 25.34 6.19
C ASP A 145 -14.09 25.31 5.67
N ARG A 146 -13.53 26.50 5.40
CA ARG A 146 -12.19 26.64 4.82
C ARG A 146 -11.12 26.80 5.90
N PHE A 147 -9.99 26.11 5.70
CA PHE A 147 -8.80 26.16 6.53
C PHE A 147 -7.58 26.52 5.68
N GLU A 148 -6.68 27.30 6.25
CA GLU A 148 -5.40 27.67 5.62
C GLU A 148 -4.25 27.30 6.53
N TYR A 149 -3.24 26.66 5.94
CA TYR A 149 -2.00 26.28 6.60
C TYR A 149 -0.81 26.82 5.80
N ARG A 150 0.29 27.05 6.51
CA ARG A 150 1.57 27.51 5.94
C ARG A 150 2.65 26.58 6.45
N ALA A 151 3.52 26.09 5.57
CA ALA A 151 4.56 25.16 5.96
C ALA A 151 5.85 25.36 5.17
N GLU A 152 7.00 25.23 5.83
CA GLU A 152 8.29 25.20 5.15
C GLU A 152 8.43 23.94 4.29
N ASN A 153 7.94 22.80 4.79
CA ASN A 153 8.01 21.51 4.12
C ASN A 153 6.63 20.81 4.07
N LEU A 154 6.48 19.85 3.16
CA LEU A 154 5.28 19.01 3.02
C LEU A 154 5.61 17.53 3.15
N ALA A 155 4.64 16.73 3.61
CA ALA A 155 4.71 15.27 3.56
C ALA A 155 3.46 14.67 2.89
N LEU A 156 3.60 14.19 1.66
CA LEU A 156 2.50 13.67 0.85
C LEU A 156 2.31 12.17 1.11
N GLY A 157 1.31 11.82 1.93
CA GLY A 157 0.94 10.46 2.31
C GLY A 157 -0.52 10.15 2.03
N ILE A 158 -0.97 10.52 0.83
CA ILE A 158 -2.34 10.39 0.33
C ILE A 158 -2.79 8.95 -0.01
N GLY A 159 -1.86 7.99 0.07
CA GLY A 159 -2.13 6.58 -0.15
C GLY A 159 -2.50 6.24 -1.59
N SER A 160 -3.37 5.25 -1.74
CA SER A 160 -3.86 4.76 -3.03
C SER A 160 -5.39 4.68 -3.01
N ARG A 161 -6.01 4.61 -4.18
CA ARG A 161 -7.47 4.45 -4.31
C ARG A 161 -7.81 3.19 -5.11
N PRO A 162 -8.96 2.54 -4.83
CA PRO A 162 -9.43 1.41 -5.62
C PRO A 162 -9.38 1.70 -7.12
N HIS A 163 -8.75 0.81 -7.89
CA HIS A 163 -8.67 0.92 -9.33
C HIS A 163 -9.60 -0.10 -9.98
N VAL A 164 -10.67 0.38 -10.61
CA VAL A 164 -11.51 -0.42 -11.50
C VAL A 164 -11.16 -0.02 -12.94
N PRO A 165 -10.74 -0.93 -13.82
CA PRO A 165 -10.51 -0.63 -15.24
C PRO A 165 -11.73 0.02 -15.89
N GLU A 166 -11.53 0.97 -16.81
CA GLU A 166 -12.62 1.78 -17.39
C GLU A 166 -13.74 0.93 -18.00
N HIS A 167 -13.37 -0.15 -18.70
CA HIS A 167 -14.29 -1.09 -19.34
C HIS A 167 -15.10 -1.96 -18.35
N LEU A 168 -14.78 -1.95 -17.05
CA LEU A 168 -15.54 -2.68 -16.01
C LEU A 168 -16.39 -1.74 -15.14
N ARG A 169 -16.45 -0.43 -15.47
CA ARG A 169 -17.20 0.58 -14.71
C ARG A 169 -18.61 0.77 -15.27
N GLY A 170 -19.46 1.48 -14.53
CA GLY A 170 -20.78 1.92 -15.01
C GLY A 170 -21.96 1.08 -14.53
N HIS A 171 -21.72 0.10 -13.67
CA HIS A 171 -22.73 -0.76 -13.09
C HIS A 171 -23.15 -0.30 -11.67
N PRO A 172 -24.33 -0.72 -11.18
CA PRO A 172 -24.74 -0.58 -9.78
C PRO A 172 -23.68 -1.10 -8.81
N THR A 173 -23.31 -0.29 -7.82
CA THR A 173 -22.20 -0.60 -6.90
C THR A 173 -22.56 -1.61 -5.81
N GLU A 174 -23.83 -2.00 -5.73
CA GLU A 174 -24.34 -3.11 -4.93
C GLU A 174 -24.02 -4.47 -5.58
N ASP A 175 -23.90 -4.53 -6.91
CA ASP A 175 -23.78 -5.77 -7.65
C ASP A 175 -22.40 -5.95 -8.29
N VAL A 176 -21.80 -4.88 -8.82
CA VAL A 176 -20.44 -4.89 -9.37
C VAL A 176 -19.58 -3.87 -8.63
N PHE A 177 -18.65 -4.35 -7.82
CA PHE A 177 -17.87 -3.46 -6.95
C PHE A 177 -16.46 -3.96 -6.68
N HIS A 178 -15.57 -3.02 -6.35
CA HIS A 178 -14.19 -3.33 -5.95
C HIS A 178 -14.14 -3.95 -4.55
N THR A 179 -13.20 -4.86 -4.28
CA THR A 179 -13.00 -5.53 -2.97
C THR A 179 -12.98 -4.56 -1.78
N ALA A 180 -12.49 -3.33 -1.99
CA ALA A 180 -12.55 -2.23 -1.02
C ALA A 180 -13.95 -1.86 -0.49
N ARG A 181 -15.05 -2.37 -1.07
CA ARG A 181 -16.43 -2.22 -0.57
C ARG A 181 -17.02 -3.49 0.03
N TYR A 182 -16.28 -4.60 -0.02
CA TYR A 182 -16.77 -5.94 0.28
C TYR A 182 -17.51 -6.02 1.62
N ARG A 183 -16.90 -5.55 2.71
CA ARG A 183 -17.52 -5.61 4.04
C ARG A 183 -18.89 -4.93 4.08
N GLY A 184 -19.06 -3.81 3.37
CA GLY A 184 -20.33 -3.07 3.31
C GLY A 184 -21.36 -3.72 2.39
N SER A 185 -20.92 -4.41 1.34
CA SER A 185 -21.80 -5.08 0.37
C SER A 185 -22.13 -6.53 0.73
N ARG A 186 -21.47 -7.13 1.74
CA ARG A 186 -21.57 -8.56 2.04
C ARG A 186 -22.99 -9.10 2.21
N GLU A 187 -23.90 -8.32 2.80
CA GLU A 187 -25.32 -8.71 2.96
C GLU A 187 -25.98 -8.98 1.59
N ARG A 188 -25.74 -8.10 0.61
CA ARG A 188 -26.21 -8.29 -0.77
C ARG A 188 -25.54 -9.49 -1.46
N VAL A 189 -24.26 -9.73 -1.18
CA VAL A 189 -23.49 -10.85 -1.78
C VAL A 189 -24.07 -12.20 -1.37
N VAL A 190 -24.37 -12.38 -0.08
CA VAL A 190 -24.83 -13.67 0.44
C VAL A 190 -26.30 -13.98 0.13
N GLU A 191 -27.03 -13.01 -0.43
CA GLU A 191 -28.40 -13.16 -0.94
C GLU A 191 -28.45 -13.50 -2.44
N ALA A 192 -27.33 -13.38 -3.16
CA ALA A 192 -27.24 -13.70 -4.58
C ALA A 192 -27.27 -15.22 -4.82
N ASP A 193 -27.72 -15.67 -6.00
CA ASP A 193 -27.62 -17.07 -6.42
C ASP A 193 -26.22 -17.40 -6.99
N THR A 194 -25.53 -16.40 -7.55
CA THR A 194 -24.21 -16.55 -8.19
C THR A 194 -23.27 -15.38 -7.88
N VAL A 195 -22.07 -15.68 -7.40
CA VAL A 195 -21.04 -14.68 -7.04
C VAL A 195 -19.74 -15.00 -7.75
N THR A 196 -19.15 -14.01 -8.42
CA THR A 196 -17.86 -14.13 -9.11
C THR A 196 -16.84 -13.15 -8.54
N VAL A 197 -15.70 -13.65 -8.08
CA VAL A 197 -14.54 -12.85 -7.68
C VAL A 197 -13.55 -12.77 -8.86
N VAL A 198 -13.09 -11.58 -9.21
CA VAL A 198 -12.15 -11.34 -10.32
C VAL A 198 -10.85 -10.76 -9.78
N GLY A 199 -9.71 -11.41 -10.02
CA GLY A 199 -8.37 -10.95 -9.61
C GLY A 199 -7.56 -12.05 -8.90
N SER A 200 -6.24 -11.88 -8.78
CA SER A 200 -5.33 -12.89 -8.19
C SER A 200 -4.68 -12.50 -6.87
N GLY A 201 -4.75 -11.22 -6.47
CA GLY A 201 -4.04 -10.76 -5.27
C GLY A 201 -4.70 -11.18 -3.96
N GLN A 202 -4.01 -10.91 -2.85
CA GLN A 202 -4.47 -11.25 -1.51
C GLN A 202 -5.93 -10.85 -1.23
N SER A 203 -6.34 -9.63 -1.60
CA SER A 203 -7.73 -9.19 -1.35
C SER A 203 -8.78 -10.04 -2.07
N ALA A 204 -8.48 -10.56 -3.26
CA ALA A 204 -9.39 -11.46 -3.96
C ALA A 204 -9.46 -12.83 -3.25
N ALA A 205 -8.31 -13.33 -2.78
CA ALA A 205 -8.22 -14.58 -2.02
C ALA A 205 -8.99 -14.51 -0.69
N GLU A 206 -8.82 -13.43 0.08
CA GLU A 206 -9.51 -13.22 1.36
C GLU A 206 -11.03 -13.12 1.18
N VAL A 207 -11.49 -12.39 0.16
CA VAL A 207 -12.92 -12.32 -0.17
C VAL A 207 -13.45 -13.68 -0.59
N PHE A 208 -12.73 -14.40 -1.45
CA PHE A 208 -13.11 -15.73 -1.88
C PHE A 208 -13.16 -16.71 -0.70
N GLN A 209 -12.19 -16.66 0.22
CA GLN A 209 -12.17 -17.48 1.43
C GLN A 209 -13.36 -17.17 2.35
N ASP A 210 -13.62 -15.89 2.64
CA ASP A 210 -14.73 -15.46 3.52
C ASP A 210 -16.09 -15.91 2.96
N LEU A 211 -16.27 -15.80 1.63
CA LEU A 211 -17.46 -16.29 0.93
C LEU A 211 -17.50 -17.81 0.85
N LEU A 212 -16.36 -18.47 0.65
CA LEU A 212 -16.31 -19.92 0.64
C LEU A 212 -16.81 -20.43 1.98
N GLU A 213 -16.28 -19.94 3.10
CA GLU A 213 -16.71 -20.31 4.46
C GLU A 213 -18.21 -20.18 4.70
N ARG A 214 -18.85 -19.12 4.21
CA ARG A 214 -20.29 -18.83 4.37
C ARG A 214 -21.20 -19.56 3.41
N GLN A 215 -20.69 -20.00 2.26
CA GLN A 215 -21.48 -20.63 1.21
C GLN A 215 -22.48 -21.71 1.70
N PRO A 216 -22.15 -22.61 2.67
CA PRO A 216 -23.08 -23.66 3.10
C PRO A 216 -24.38 -23.15 3.74
N ASP A 217 -24.35 -21.94 4.31
CA ASP A 217 -25.52 -21.33 4.96
C ASP A 217 -26.42 -20.57 3.98
N HIS A 218 -25.93 -20.30 2.77
CA HIS A 218 -26.57 -19.42 1.78
C HIS A 218 -26.87 -20.10 0.43
N GLY A 219 -26.06 -21.06 0.01
CA GLY A 219 -26.34 -21.91 -1.16
C GLY A 219 -25.96 -21.35 -2.53
N TYR A 220 -25.26 -20.20 -2.59
CA TYR A 220 -24.79 -19.62 -3.85
C TYR A 220 -23.66 -20.41 -4.52
N ARG A 221 -23.57 -20.31 -5.84
CA ARG A 221 -22.36 -20.69 -6.59
C ARG A 221 -21.29 -19.61 -6.43
N LEU A 222 -20.02 -20.02 -6.25
CA LEU A 222 -18.90 -19.11 -6.07
C LEU A 222 -17.80 -19.37 -7.12
N ASP A 223 -17.55 -18.41 -7.99
CA ASP A 223 -16.52 -18.52 -9.04
C ASP A 223 -15.35 -17.54 -8.79
N TRP A 224 -14.13 -17.96 -9.11
CA TRP A 224 -12.91 -17.13 -9.01
C TRP A 224 -12.15 -17.12 -10.33
N LEU A 225 -12.15 -15.98 -11.00
CA LEU A 225 -11.49 -15.76 -12.28
C LEU A 225 -10.24 -14.89 -12.08
N THR A 226 -9.12 -15.25 -12.71
CA THR A 226 -7.94 -14.39 -12.73
C THR A 226 -7.19 -14.43 -14.05
N ARG A 227 -6.65 -13.28 -14.46
CA ARG A 227 -5.80 -13.14 -15.64
C ARG A 227 -4.42 -13.78 -15.44
N SER A 228 -3.93 -13.89 -14.21
CA SER A 228 -2.61 -14.46 -13.90
C SER A 228 -2.50 -15.92 -14.35
N ASP A 229 -1.27 -16.40 -14.62
CA ASP A 229 -1.03 -17.79 -15.06
C ASP A 229 -1.52 -18.84 -14.04
N GLY A 230 -1.67 -18.42 -12.78
CA GLY A 230 -2.18 -19.23 -11.69
C GLY A 230 -2.52 -18.40 -10.46
N PHE A 231 -2.97 -19.10 -9.41
CA PHE A 231 -3.14 -18.56 -8.07
C PHE A 231 -1.82 -18.75 -7.31
N PHE A 232 -0.85 -17.87 -7.56
CA PHE A 232 0.50 -18.02 -7.03
C PHE A 232 0.65 -17.40 -5.64
N PRO A 233 1.42 -18.04 -4.75
CA PRO A 233 1.75 -17.45 -3.48
C PRO A 233 2.71 -16.27 -3.66
N MET A 234 2.68 -15.34 -2.70
CA MET A 234 3.70 -14.32 -2.55
C MET A 234 5.02 -14.94 -2.10
N GLU A 235 6.13 -14.38 -2.57
CA GLU A 235 7.46 -14.76 -2.12
C GLU A 235 7.68 -14.32 -0.67
N TYR A 236 7.82 -15.29 0.24
CA TYR A 236 8.00 -15.04 1.67
C TYR A 236 9.22 -15.76 2.26
N SER A 237 10.13 -16.27 1.41
CA SER A 237 11.37 -16.85 1.88
C SER A 237 12.28 -15.76 2.46
N LYS A 238 13.04 -16.11 3.49
CA LYS A 238 13.93 -15.17 4.20
C LYS A 238 15.00 -14.52 3.30
N LEU A 239 15.36 -15.16 2.19
CA LEU A 239 16.28 -14.57 1.21
C LEU A 239 15.52 -13.65 0.25
N GLY A 240 14.34 -14.05 -0.22
CA GLY A 240 13.47 -13.19 -1.03
C GLY A 240 13.11 -11.90 -0.31
N LEU A 241 12.79 -11.97 0.98
CA LEU A 241 12.43 -10.82 1.80
C LEU A 241 13.54 -9.77 1.96
N GLN A 242 14.81 -10.09 1.66
CA GLN A 242 15.88 -9.07 1.66
C GLN A 242 15.71 -8.02 0.54
N HIS A 243 14.76 -8.20 -0.39
CA HIS A 243 14.38 -7.15 -1.34
C HIS A 243 13.55 -6.01 -0.70
N PHE A 244 13.08 -6.19 0.54
CA PHE A 244 12.35 -5.16 1.30
C PHE A 244 13.28 -4.47 2.30
N THR A 245 14.41 -3.96 1.81
CA THR A 245 15.46 -3.37 2.66
C THR A 245 16.01 -2.07 2.05
N PRO A 246 16.64 -1.20 2.86
CA PRO A 246 17.31 0.01 2.37
C PRO A 246 18.38 -0.25 1.30
N GLU A 247 19.07 -1.38 1.34
CA GLU A 247 20.11 -1.75 0.36
C GLU A 247 19.52 -2.04 -1.01
N TYR A 248 18.40 -2.77 -1.05
CA TYR A 248 17.72 -3.08 -2.30
C TYR A 248 17.12 -1.82 -2.94
N GLU A 249 16.50 -0.97 -2.11
CA GLU A 249 15.94 0.31 -2.55
C GLU A 249 17.01 1.21 -3.20
N ARG A 250 18.16 1.40 -2.54
CA ARG A 250 19.29 2.17 -3.09
C ARG A 250 19.83 1.55 -4.38
N TYR A 251 19.97 0.23 -4.42
CA TYR A 251 20.36 -0.48 -5.63
C TYR A 251 19.41 -0.19 -6.78
N VAL A 252 18.09 -0.29 -6.56
CA VAL A 252 17.08 0.01 -7.57
C VAL A 252 17.18 1.47 -7.99
N TYR A 253 17.29 2.40 -7.03
CA TYR A 253 17.39 3.83 -7.31
C TYR A 253 18.58 4.19 -8.22
N ASP A 254 19.72 3.53 -8.07
CA ASP A 254 20.91 3.74 -8.91
C ASP A 254 20.79 3.18 -10.34
N LEU A 255 19.79 2.35 -10.63
CA LEU A 255 19.58 1.81 -11.98
C LEU A 255 19.08 2.89 -12.95
N PRO A 256 19.42 2.78 -14.25
CA PRO A 256 18.79 3.60 -15.29
C PRO A 256 17.26 3.42 -15.29
N GLN A 257 16.50 4.49 -15.56
CA GLN A 257 15.04 4.45 -15.47
C GLN A 257 14.40 3.37 -16.36
N ALA A 258 14.91 3.17 -17.57
CA ALA A 258 14.42 2.11 -18.46
C ALA A 258 14.59 0.70 -17.88
N VAL A 259 15.64 0.47 -17.08
CA VAL A 259 15.85 -0.82 -16.38
C VAL A 259 14.86 -0.96 -15.22
N LYS A 260 14.59 0.12 -14.48
CA LYS A 260 13.57 0.13 -13.42
C LYS A 260 12.18 -0.20 -13.96
N ASP A 261 11.83 0.42 -15.09
CA ASP A 261 10.52 0.27 -15.74
C ASP A 261 10.29 -1.15 -16.28
N ASP A 262 11.35 -1.90 -16.60
CA ASP A 262 11.29 -3.34 -16.92
C ASP A 262 11.31 -4.20 -15.65
N LEU A 263 12.19 -3.90 -14.69
CA LEU A 263 12.40 -4.71 -13.49
C LEU A 263 11.18 -4.76 -12.57
N ILE A 264 10.61 -3.60 -12.22
CA ILE A 264 9.63 -3.50 -11.13
C ILE A 264 8.32 -4.24 -11.45
N PRO A 265 7.73 -4.13 -12.67
CA PRO A 265 6.55 -4.92 -13.02
C PRO A 265 6.79 -6.44 -12.98
N ASN A 266 8.03 -6.87 -13.23
CA ASN A 266 8.41 -8.29 -13.21
C ASN A 266 8.65 -8.84 -11.79
N GLN A 267 8.51 -7.99 -10.76
CA GLN A 267 8.64 -8.36 -9.35
C GLN A 267 7.29 -8.49 -8.64
N ASP A 268 6.21 -8.61 -9.39
CA ASP A 268 4.85 -8.67 -8.84
C ASP A 268 4.67 -9.77 -7.79
N LEU A 269 5.33 -10.93 -7.90
CA LEU A 269 5.23 -11.99 -6.89
C LEU A 269 5.91 -11.66 -5.55
N LEU A 270 6.74 -10.62 -5.48
CA LEU A 270 7.28 -10.15 -4.21
C LEU A 270 6.18 -9.51 -3.32
N TYR A 271 5.12 -8.93 -3.91
CA TYR A 271 4.14 -8.13 -3.13
C TYR A 271 2.67 -8.23 -3.58
N LYS A 272 2.35 -8.87 -4.71
CA LYS A 272 0.98 -9.04 -5.23
C LYS A 272 0.46 -10.48 -5.16
N GLY A 273 1.26 -11.42 -4.68
CA GLY A 273 0.86 -12.82 -4.55
C GLY A 273 -0.17 -13.04 -3.43
N ILE A 274 -0.62 -14.29 -3.29
CA ILE A 274 -1.50 -14.71 -2.19
C ILE A 274 -0.63 -15.14 -1.02
N ASP A 275 -1.01 -14.80 0.21
CA ASP A 275 -0.36 -15.36 1.38
C ASP A 275 -0.41 -16.91 1.35
N PRO A 276 0.72 -17.62 1.57
CA PRO A 276 0.76 -19.08 1.50
C PRO A 276 -0.23 -19.78 2.45
N GLU A 277 -0.51 -19.21 3.63
CA GLU A 277 -1.46 -19.79 4.58
C GLU A 277 -2.88 -19.63 4.07
N THR A 278 -3.26 -18.44 3.59
CA THR A 278 -4.56 -18.16 2.95
C THR A 278 -4.82 -19.13 1.79
N SER A 279 -3.83 -19.32 0.92
CA SER A 279 -3.94 -20.27 -0.20
C SER A 279 -4.14 -21.72 0.29
N ALA A 280 -3.44 -22.12 1.35
CA ALA A 280 -3.57 -23.45 1.93
C ALA A 280 -4.96 -23.65 2.58
N GLU A 281 -5.46 -22.66 3.31
CA GLU A 281 -6.76 -22.70 3.98
C GLU A 281 -7.93 -22.82 3.00
N ILE A 282 -7.88 -22.09 1.88
CA ILE A 282 -8.85 -22.22 0.79
C ILE A 282 -8.86 -23.66 0.27
N TYR A 283 -7.68 -24.22 -0.04
CA TYR A 283 -7.58 -25.58 -0.57
C TYR A 283 -8.05 -26.63 0.45
N ASP A 284 -7.65 -26.50 1.71
CA ASP A 284 -8.07 -27.40 2.79
C ASP A 284 -9.58 -27.35 3.03
N LEU A 285 -10.21 -26.18 2.88
CA LEU A 285 -11.66 -26.06 2.97
C LEU A 285 -12.36 -26.72 1.77
N LEU A 286 -11.88 -26.51 0.54
CA LEU A 286 -12.40 -27.20 -0.65
C LEU A 286 -12.28 -28.72 -0.52
N TYR A 287 -11.11 -29.20 -0.10
CA TYR A 287 -10.87 -30.63 0.13
C TYR A 287 -11.83 -31.21 1.15
N ARG A 288 -11.98 -30.58 2.32
CA ARG A 288 -12.94 -31.00 3.35
C ARG A 288 -14.37 -31.07 2.83
N ARG A 289 -14.78 -30.15 1.96
CA ARG A 289 -16.13 -30.14 1.36
C ARG A 289 -16.36 -31.24 0.34
N SER A 290 -15.31 -31.68 -0.36
CA SER A 290 -15.39 -32.77 -1.34
C SER A 290 -15.56 -34.18 -0.71
N ILE A 291 -15.34 -34.31 0.61
CA ILE A 291 -15.39 -35.60 1.31
C ILE A 291 -16.73 -36.31 1.07
N GLY A 292 -16.65 -37.60 0.72
CA GLY A 292 -17.82 -38.42 0.44
C GLY A 292 -18.35 -38.29 -1.00
N GLY A 293 -17.53 -37.77 -1.92
CA GLY A 293 -17.89 -37.62 -3.34
C GLY A 293 -18.82 -36.44 -3.60
N ARG A 294 -18.80 -35.45 -2.70
CA ARG A 294 -19.49 -34.17 -2.89
C ARG A 294 -18.64 -33.30 -3.81
N ASP A 295 -19.31 -32.40 -4.51
CA ASP A 295 -18.67 -31.40 -5.35
C ASP A 295 -19.10 -30.02 -4.84
N PRO A 296 -18.21 -29.21 -4.25
CA PRO A 296 -18.52 -27.84 -3.86
C PRO A 296 -18.97 -27.05 -5.10
N ASP A 297 -20.01 -26.22 -4.98
CA ASP A 297 -20.48 -25.39 -6.11
C ASP A 297 -19.55 -24.19 -6.32
N VAL A 298 -18.36 -24.49 -6.82
CA VAL A 298 -17.23 -23.58 -6.92
C VAL A 298 -16.53 -23.75 -8.27
N GLY A 299 -16.17 -22.65 -8.92
CA GLY A 299 -15.27 -22.64 -10.08
C GLY A 299 -14.02 -21.81 -9.81
N LEU A 300 -12.86 -22.29 -10.26
CA LEU A 300 -11.61 -21.52 -10.24
C LEU A 300 -11.00 -21.58 -11.64
N PHE A 301 -10.74 -20.42 -12.24
CA PHE A 301 -10.19 -20.34 -13.59
C PHE A 301 -9.11 -19.27 -13.70
N ALA A 302 -7.86 -19.74 -13.81
CA ALA A 302 -6.71 -18.89 -14.10
C ALA A 302 -6.61 -18.56 -15.60
N MET A 303 -5.66 -17.70 -15.95
CA MET A 303 -5.37 -17.27 -17.32
C MET A 303 -6.58 -16.70 -18.07
N THR A 304 -7.56 -16.16 -17.33
CA THR A 304 -8.84 -15.67 -17.84
C THR A 304 -8.94 -14.16 -17.61
N GLU A 305 -8.89 -13.41 -18.71
CA GLU A 305 -9.14 -11.97 -18.71
C GLU A 305 -10.65 -11.71 -18.81
N VAL A 306 -11.19 -10.89 -17.90
CA VAL A 306 -12.54 -10.32 -18.05
C VAL A 306 -12.40 -9.01 -18.81
N ARG A 307 -12.92 -8.97 -20.05
CA ARG A 307 -12.75 -7.87 -20.99
C ARG A 307 -13.87 -6.84 -20.93
N ASP A 308 -15.07 -7.28 -20.57
CA ASP A 308 -16.25 -6.43 -20.45
C ASP A 308 -17.27 -7.07 -19.51
N ILE A 309 -18.19 -6.24 -19.01
CA ILE A 309 -19.32 -6.67 -18.18
C ILE A 309 -20.59 -6.01 -18.74
N GLU A 310 -21.61 -6.80 -19.07
CA GLU A 310 -22.89 -6.28 -19.54
C GLU A 310 -24.03 -6.75 -18.63
N ALA A 311 -24.99 -5.87 -18.34
CA ALA A 311 -26.18 -6.25 -17.58
C ALA A 311 -27.12 -7.10 -18.45
N VAL A 312 -27.51 -8.28 -17.95
CA VAL A 312 -28.40 -9.23 -18.62
C VAL A 312 -29.46 -9.73 -17.62
N GLY A 313 -30.68 -9.21 -17.74
CA GLY A 313 -31.76 -9.53 -16.80
C GLY A 313 -31.45 -8.99 -15.41
N ASP A 314 -31.43 -9.88 -14.41
CA ASP A 314 -31.08 -9.57 -13.02
C ASP A 314 -29.62 -9.94 -12.69
N ALA A 315 -28.79 -10.22 -13.72
CA ALA A 315 -27.40 -10.63 -13.60
C ALA A 315 -26.48 -9.85 -14.55
N TYR A 316 -25.20 -10.23 -14.57
CA TYR A 316 -24.15 -9.65 -15.40
C TYR A 316 -23.46 -10.74 -16.23
N ALA A 317 -23.34 -10.50 -17.53
CA ALA A 317 -22.56 -11.32 -18.45
C ALA A 317 -21.13 -10.76 -18.54
N LEU A 318 -20.16 -11.54 -18.09
CA LEU A 318 -18.73 -11.26 -18.19
C LEU A 318 -18.21 -11.81 -19.52
N ASP A 319 -17.68 -10.94 -20.39
CA ASP A 319 -16.92 -11.37 -21.58
C ASP A 319 -15.53 -11.83 -21.15
N CYS A 320 -15.30 -13.14 -21.18
CA CYS A 320 -14.08 -13.76 -20.71
C CYS A 320 -13.22 -14.24 -21.87
N HIS A 321 -11.91 -14.07 -21.74
CA HIS A 321 -10.93 -14.60 -22.68
C HIS A 321 -9.84 -15.38 -21.95
N GLN A 322 -9.77 -16.67 -22.23
CA GLN A 322 -8.66 -17.51 -21.81
C GLN A 322 -7.51 -17.30 -22.80
N TRP A 323 -6.49 -16.55 -22.37
CA TRP A 323 -5.48 -16.02 -23.29
C TRP A 323 -4.42 -17.04 -23.73
N GLN A 324 -4.25 -18.15 -23.03
CA GLN A 324 -3.28 -19.19 -23.41
C GLN A 324 -3.80 -20.11 -24.51
N ALA A 325 -5.10 -20.39 -24.50
CA ALA A 325 -5.84 -21.19 -25.48
C ALA A 325 -6.46 -20.32 -26.59
N GLU A 326 -6.45 -19.00 -26.41
CA GLU A 326 -7.11 -18.02 -27.27
C GLU A 326 -8.62 -18.26 -27.42
N GLU A 327 -9.27 -18.74 -26.36
CA GLU A 327 -10.71 -19.06 -26.34
C GLU A 327 -11.51 -18.00 -25.59
N SER A 328 -12.66 -17.59 -26.15
CA SER A 328 -13.58 -16.65 -25.51
C SER A 328 -14.89 -17.33 -25.12
N PHE A 329 -15.44 -16.92 -23.98
CA PHE A 329 -16.69 -17.44 -23.45
C PHE A 329 -17.39 -16.36 -22.62
N VAL A 330 -18.69 -16.54 -22.39
CA VAL A 330 -19.48 -15.68 -21.51
C VAL A 330 -19.76 -16.41 -20.22
N HIS A 331 -19.54 -15.74 -19.09
CA HIS A 331 -19.88 -16.22 -17.75
C HIS A 331 -20.92 -15.29 -17.12
N GLU A 332 -22.02 -15.82 -16.61
CA GLU A 332 -23.08 -15.02 -15.99
C GLU A 332 -22.98 -15.08 -14.45
N SER A 333 -23.12 -13.94 -13.79
CA SER A 333 -23.11 -13.83 -12.32
C SER A 333 -24.00 -12.68 -11.84
N GLU A 334 -24.74 -12.86 -10.76
CA GLU A 334 -25.57 -11.80 -10.17
C GLU A 334 -24.72 -10.73 -9.46
N VAL A 335 -23.63 -11.14 -8.84
CA VAL A 335 -22.69 -10.25 -8.16
C VAL A 335 -21.27 -10.50 -8.66
N VAL A 336 -20.54 -9.42 -8.97
CA VAL A 336 -19.15 -9.44 -9.42
C VAL A 336 -18.28 -8.59 -8.49
N ILE A 337 -17.29 -9.23 -7.86
CA ILE A 337 -16.37 -8.57 -6.93
C ILE A 337 -15.01 -8.42 -7.59
N LEU A 338 -14.59 -7.18 -7.83
CA LEU A 338 -13.37 -6.84 -8.56
C LEU A 338 -12.20 -6.63 -7.59
N GLY A 339 -11.30 -7.61 -7.51
CA GLY A 339 -9.99 -7.52 -6.87
C GLY A 339 -8.91 -7.00 -7.82
N THR A 340 -9.17 -5.84 -8.42
CA THR A 340 -8.36 -5.23 -9.50
C THR A 340 -7.27 -4.27 -9.00
N GLY A 341 -7.11 -4.17 -7.68
CA GLY A 341 -6.00 -3.47 -7.04
C GLY A 341 -6.24 -1.98 -6.85
N TYR A 342 -5.15 -1.24 -6.64
CA TYR A 342 -5.20 0.17 -6.32
C TYR A 342 -4.29 0.96 -7.25
N GLU A 343 -4.67 2.21 -7.53
CA GLU A 343 -3.88 3.17 -8.28
C GLU A 343 -3.45 4.35 -7.38
N ARG A 344 -2.39 5.03 -7.81
CA ARG A 344 -1.82 6.21 -7.14
C ARG A 344 -1.97 7.42 -8.08
N PRO A 345 -3.11 8.10 -8.09
CA PRO A 345 -3.31 9.24 -8.96
C PRO A 345 -2.47 10.44 -8.47
N ILE A 346 -2.01 11.26 -9.41
CA ILE A 346 -1.50 12.60 -9.10
C ILE A 346 -2.67 13.44 -8.57
N PRO A 347 -2.57 14.03 -7.36
CA PRO A 347 -3.66 14.83 -6.81
C PRO A 347 -3.84 16.15 -7.54
N ALA A 348 -5.09 16.51 -7.81
CA ALA A 348 -5.45 17.79 -8.39
C ALA A 348 -4.99 18.99 -7.52
N PHE A 349 -4.83 18.81 -6.19
CA PHE A 349 -4.34 19.89 -5.34
C PHE A 349 -2.89 20.30 -5.63
N LEU A 350 -2.12 19.50 -6.37
CA LEU A 350 -0.76 19.81 -6.82
C LEU A 350 -0.72 20.52 -8.17
N GLU A 351 -1.84 20.67 -8.89
CA GLU A 351 -1.90 21.41 -10.17
C GLU A 351 -1.20 22.78 -10.12
N PRO A 352 -1.31 23.59 -9.04
CA PRO A 352 -0.59 24.87 -9.00
C PRO A 352 0.93 24.77 -8.88
N LEU A 353 1.47 23.58 -8.56
CA LEU A 353 2.90 23.29 -8.51
C LEU A 353 3.40 22.55 -9.76
N GLU A 354 2.53 22.25 -10.74
CA GLU A 354 2.86 21.40 -11.89
C GLU A 354 4.11 21.86 -12.65
N ASP A 355 4.25 23.18 -12.87
CA ASP A 355 5.39 23.79 -13.57
C ASP A 355 6.70 23.75 -12.78
N ALA A 356 6.63 23.60 -11.45
CA ALA A 356 7.79 23.54 -10.57
C ALA A 356 8.25 22.10 -10.28
N ILE A 357 7.39 21.11 -10.52
CA ILE A 357 7.70 19.69 -10.32
C ILE A 357 8.52 19.18 -11.50
N ASP A 358 9.59 18.45 -11.20
CA ASP A 358 10.31 17.67 -12.20
C ASP A 358 9.51 16.39 -12.52
N TRP A 359 9.36 16.11 -13.81
CA TRP A 359 8.59 14.99 -14.33
C TRP A 359 9.46 14.10 -15.19
N ASP A 360 9.32 12.79 -15.04
CA ASP A 360 10.00 11.86 -15.92
C ASP A 360 9.35 11.80 -17.32
N GLU A 361 9.97 11.06 -18.25
CA GLU A 361 9.51 10.94 -19.63
C GLU A 361 8.11 10.29 -19.78
N GLN A 362 7.59 9.65 -18.72
CA GLN A 362 6.27 9.04 -18.68
C GLN A 362 5.23 9.91 -17.94
N GLY A 363 5.60 11.11 -17.51
CA GLY A 363 4.71 12.01 -16.76
C GLY A 363 4.50 11.58 -15.31
N ARG A 364 5.45 10.86 -14.71
CA ARG A 364 5.47 10.50 -13.28
C ARG A 364 6.38 11.47 -12.52
N PHE A 365 6.23 11.53 -11.20
CA PHE A 365 7.09 12.37 -10.36
C PHE A 365 8.57 12.04 -10.54
N GLY A 366 9.39 13.07 -10.72
CA GLY A 366 10.82 13.03 -10.44
C GLY A 366 11.03 12.93 -8.92
N VAL A 367 11.76 11.91 -8.47
CA VAL A 367 11.94 11.64 -7.03
C VAL A 367 13.42 11.48 -6.75
N THR A 368 13.90 12.15 -5.70
CA THR A 368 15.29 12.03 -5.21
C THR A 368 15.49 10.75 -4.41
N GLU A 369 16.75 10.36 -4.19
CA GLU A 369 17.15 9.17 -3.41
C GLU A 369 16.58 9.17 -1.98
N ASP A 370 16.42 10.36 -1.41
CA ASP A 370 15.85 10.56 -0.09
C ASP A 370 14.33 10.76 -0.12
N HIS A 371 13.63 10.12 -1.07
CA HIS A 371 12.16 10.12 -1.23
C HIS A 371 11.51 11.51 -1.23
N ARG A 372 12.15 12.53 -1.79
CA ARG A 372 11.53 13.84 -1.99
C ARG A 372 11.10 14.01 -3.43
N LEU A 373 9.97 14.67 -3.62
CA LEU A 373 9.58 15.19 -4.91
C LEU A 373 10.63 16.22 -5.35
N ALA A 374 11.21 16.02 -6.54
CA ALA A 374 12.07 17.01 -7.13
C ALA A 374 11.21 18.21 -7.56
N VAL A 375 11.34 19.31 -6.82
CA VAL A 375 10.58 20.55 -7.04
C VAL A 375 11.55 21.73 -7.04
N ASP A 376 11.33 22.70 -7.94
CA ASP A 376 12.09 23.97 -7.99
C ASP A 376 11.59 24.93 -6.91
N ALA A 377 11.75 24.53 -5.64
CA ALA A 377 11.43 25.32 -4.46
C ALA A 377 12.42 25.00 -3.33
N PRO A 378 12.79 25.98 -2.48
CA PRO A 378 13.61 25.75 -1.29
C PRO A 378 13.04 24.74 -0.28
N GLY A 379 11.72 24.64 -0.16
CA GLY A 379 11.06 23.75 0.80
C GLY A 379 10.93 22.32 0.29
N ASP A 380 11.14 21.34 1.16
CA ASP A 380 11.07 19.93 0.78
C ASP A 380 9.62 19.43 0.68
N VAL A 381 9.38 18.49 -0.24
CA VAL A 381 8.12 17.73 -0.35
C VAL A 381 8.45 16.25 -0.24
N PHE A 382 8.29 15.70 0.96
CA PHE A 382 8.50 14.29 1.25
C PHE A 382 7.38 13.44 0.65
N LEU A 383 7.73 12.37 -0.06
CA LEU A 383 6.77 11.43 -0.62
C LEU A 383 6.67 10.19 0.25
N GLN A 384 5.45 9.77 0.50
CA GLN A 384 5.15 8.51 1.15
C GLN A 384 4.32 7.68 0.20
N ASN A 385 4.92 6.60 -0.32
CA ASN A 385 4.21 5.60 -1.08
C ASN A 385 3.74 6.12 -2.47
N ALA A 386 4.47 7.02 -3.12
CA ALA A 386 4.20 7.52 -4.48
C ALA A 386 5.32 7.19 -5.49
N GLU A 387 6.42 6.61 -5.02
CA GLU A 387 7.71 6.54 -5.70
C GLU A 387 8.15 5.11 -6.08
N VAL A 388 7.18 4.21 -6.29
CA VAL A 388 7.45 2.80 -6.64
C VAL A 388 8.33 2.70 -7.89
N HIS A 389 8.13 3.56 -8.90
CA HIS A 389 8.88 3.55 -10.16
C HIS A 389 10.35 3.95 -10.04
N THR A 390 10.76 4.52 -8.90
CA THR A 390 12.16 4.93 -8.65
C THR A 390 12.83 4.12 -7.55
N HIS A 391 12.08 3.72 -6.51
CA HIS A 391 12.59 3.07 -5.30
C HIS A 391 12.19 1.59 -5.20
N GLY A 392 11.37 1.09 -6.13
CA GLY A 392 11.04 -0.32 -6.24
C GLY A 392 9.93 -0.81 -5.31
N VAL A 393 9.86 -2.13 -5.16
CA VAL A 393 8.73 -2.84 -4.54
C VAL A 393 8.60 -2.63 -3.02
N GLY A 394 9.63 -2.11 -2.36
CA GLY A 394 9.63 -1.83 -0.92
C GLY A 394 8.81 -0.59 -0.52
N VAL A 395 8.53 0.31 -1.46
CA VAL A 395 7.79 1.56 -1.21
C VAL A 395 6.45 1.38 -0.47
N PRO A 396 5.57 0.42 -0.85
CA PRO A 396 4.34 0.13 -0.12
C PRO A 396 4.49 -0.71 1.15
N ASP A 397 5.68 -1.23 1.45
CA ASP A 397 5.91 -2.08 2.60
C ASP A 397 5.91 -1.28 3.91
N LEU A 398 5.14 -1.73 4.91
CA LEU A 398 5.08 -1.10 6.23
C LEU A 398 6.42 -1.18 6.97
N GLY A 399 7.21 -2.23 6.73
CA GLY A 399 8.54 -2.45 7.31
C GLY A 399 9.57 -1.39 6.92
N LEU A 400 9.43 -0.77 5.75
CA LEU A 400 10.28 0.36 5.32
C LEU A 400 9.71 1.74 5.71
N GLY A 401 8.51 1.77 6.30
CA GLY A 401 7.89 3.02 6.74
C GLY A 401 8.72 3.76 7.80
N CYS A 402 9.22 3.04 8.81
CA CYS A 402 10.09 3.61 9.85
C CYS A 402 11.40 4.18 9.26
N TYR A 403 12.05 3.41 8.39
CA TYR A 403 13.30 3.81 7.74
C TYR A 403 13.12 5.12 6.93
N ARG A 404 12.07 5.19 6.09
CA ARG A 404 11.76 6.41 5.33
C ARG A 404 11.43 7.59 6.24
N ASN A 405 10.63 7.37 7.27
CA ASN A 405 10.29 8.41 8.24
C ASN A 405 11.51 8.92 9.04
N ALA A 406 12.42 8.03 9.44
CA ALA A 406 13.64 8.40 10.14
C ALA A 406 14.49 9.36 9.32
N LYS A 407 14.64 9.10 8.01
CA LYS A 407 15.33 10.02 7.07
C LYS A 407 14.66 11.39 7.02
N PHE A 408 13.32 11.44 6.98
CA PHE A 408 12.58 12.70 6.96
C PHE A 408 12.74 13.50 8.25
N VAL A 409 12.64 12.84 9.41
CA VAL A 409 12.86 13.49 10.70
C VAL A 409 14.29 14.02 10.81
N ASN A 410 15.30 13.20 10.47
CA ASN A 410 16.71 13.61 10.52
C ASN A 410 16.97 14.84 9.65
N ARG A 411 16.34 14.88 8.47
CA ARG A 411 16.43 16.02 7.55
C ARG A 411 15.75 17.28 8.06
N LEU A 412 14.52 17.17 8.57
CA LEU A 412 13.78 18.28 9.19
C LEU A 412 14.55 18.88 10.38
N VAL A 413 15.18 18.03 11.19
CA VAL A 413 15.94 18.46 12.38
C VAL A 413 17.37 18.92 12.03
N GLY A 414 17.90 18.49 10.88
CA GLY A 414 19.26 18.82 10.43
C GLY A 414 20.38 18.04 11.13
N ARG A 415 20.05 16.92 11.79
CA ARG A 415 21.00 15.97 12.39
C ARG A 415 20.36 14.59 12.53
N GLU A 416 21.18 13.58 12.79
CA GLU A 416 20.71 12.24 13.13
C GLU A 416 20.00 12.25 14.50
N VAL A 417 18.69 12.02 14.48
CA VAL A 417 17.80 11.78 15.64
C VAL A 417 17.51 10.29 15.76
N TYR A 418 17.19 9.66 14.63
CA TYR A 418 17.01 8.22 14.47
C TYR A 418 18.17 7.65 13.63
N PRO A 419 18.61 6.42 13.89
CA PRO A 419 19.73 5.82 13.16
C PRO A 419 19.43 5.71 11.67
N ASP A 420 20.45 5.92 10.83
CA ASP A 420 20.40 5.59 9.41
C ASP A 420 20.88 4.15 9.21
N ASP A 421 19.98 3.31 8.72
CA ASP A 421 20.21 1.88 8.57
C ASP A 421 20.86 1.58 7.21
N ASP A 422 22.19 1.55 7.21
CA ASP A 422 23.03 1.22 6.07
C ASP A 422 23.76 -0.11 6.35
N ASP A 423 23.40 -1.22 5.69
CA ASP A 423 23.96 -2.58 5.87
C ASP A 423 23.24 -3.44 6.95
N THR A 424 21.98 -3.74 6.66
CA THR A 424 21.05 -4.45 7.54
C THR A 424 20.86 -5.93 7.19
N VAL A 425 21.37 -6.38 6.03
CA VAL A 425 21.10 -7.72 5.48
C VAL A 425 22.34 -8.42 4.94
N PHE A 426 22.22 -9.73 4.68
CA PHE A 426 23.37 -10.56 4.28
C PHE A 426 23.68 -10.52 2.79
N GLN A 427 22.76 -10.04 1.96
CA GLN A 427 22.88 -10.00 0.51
C GLN A 427 23.41 -8.65 0.04
N ASP A 428 24.47 -8.68 -0.78
CA ASP A 428 24.89 -7.53 -1.56
C ASP A 428 24.07 -7.46 -2.86
N PHE A 429 23.48 -6.30 -3.16
CA PHE A 429 22.69 -6.10 -4.39
C PHE A 429 23.49 -5.46 -5.53
N SER A 430 24.52 -4.68 -5.19
CA SER A 430 25.39 -4.05 -6.18
C SER A 430 26.77 -4.71 -6.25
N VAL A 431 27.40 -4.62 -7.43
CA VAL A 431 28.81 -5.03 -7.61
C VAL A 431 29.73 -4.23 -6.68
N ALA A 432 29.43 -2.96 -6.42
CA ALA A 432 30.23 -2.14 -5.51
C ALA A 432 30.23 -2.72 -4.09
N GLN A 433 29.05 -2.95 -3.51
CA GLN A 433 28.89 -3.58 -2.19
C GLN A 433 29.61 -4.93 -2.11
N PHE A 434 29.38 -5.80 -3.10
CA PHE A 434 30.01 -7.13 -3.09
C PHE A 434 31.55 -7.05 -3.13
N LEU A 435 32.12 -6.11 -3.88
CA LEU A 435 33.57 -5.92 -3.95
C LEU A 435 34.18 -5.40 -2.64
N ASP A 436 33.44 -4.57 -1.91
CA ASP A 436 33.89 -4.06 -0.61
C ASP A 436 33.96 -5.18 0.44
N HIS A 437 33.05 -6.16 0.37
CA HIS A 437 32.98 -7.30 1.28
C HIS A 437 33.80 -8.53 0.84
N ALA A 438 34.05 -8.69 -0.46
CA ALA A 438 34.71 -9.87 -1.01
C ALA A 438 36.22 -9.65 -1.30
N PRO A 439 37.14 -10.12 -0.42
CA PRO A 439 38.57 -9.80 -0.48
C PRO A 439 39.31 -10.32 -1.72
N ASN A 440 38.69 -11.22 -2.49
CA ASN A 440 39.28 -11.80 -3.71
C ASN A 440 38.50 -11.41 -4.97
N ALA A 441 37.58 -10.45 -4.88
CA ALA A 441 36.83 -9.96 -6.02
C ALA A 441 37.41 -8.63 -6.51
N SER A 442 37.42 -8.41 -7.81
CA SER A 442 37.84 -7.15 -8.43
C SER A 442 37.04 -6.88 -9.70
N ARG A 443 36.90 -5.60 -10.07
CA ARG A 443 36.32 -5.25 -11.37
C ARG A 443 37.27 -5.69 -12.48
N ALA A 444 36.72 -6.23 -13.57
CA ALA A 444 37.50 -6.49 -14.77
C ALA A 444 37.93 -5.15 -15.40
N GLU A 445 39.23 -5.02 -15.70
CA GLU A 445 39.80 -3.84 -16.37
C GLU A 445 39.11 -3.61 -17.73
N GLY A 446 38.56 -2.41 -17.94
CA GLY A 446 37.94 -2.02 -19.21
C GLY A 446 36.47 -2.37 -19.39
N SER A 447 35.78 -2.87 -18.34
CA SER A 447 34.31 -2.91 -18.36
C SER A 447 33.75 -1.52 -18.06
N GLU A 448 33.45 -0.75 -19.12
CA GLU A 448 32.31 0.17 -19.03
C GLU A 448 31.09 -0.70 -18.68
N THR A 449 30.25 -0.25 -17.74
CA THR A 449 29.01 -0.92 -17.36
C THR A 449 28.25 -1.25 -18.64
N PRO A 450 28.15 -2.53 -19.06
CA PRO A 450 27.25 -2.86 -20.15
C PRO A 450 25.84 -2.47 -19.70
N PRO A 451 24.93 -2.08 -20.60
CA PRO A 451 23.53 -1.98 -20.22
C PRO A 451 23.14 -3.30 -19.54
N THR A 452 22.54 -3.20 -18.35
CA THR A 452 21.97 -4.35 -17.66
C THR A 452 21.06 -5.06 -18.66
N PRO A 453 21.27 -6.36 -18.95
CA PRO A 453 20.42 -7.07 -19.88
C PRO A 453 18.98 -7.01 -19.38
N THR A 454 18.08 -6.50 -20.22
CA THR A 454 16.64 -6.69 -20.05
C THR A 454 16.35 -8.18 -20.23
N GLN A 455 15.29 -8.73 -19.61
CA GLN A 455 14.98 -10.16 -19.74
C GLN A 455 14.69 -10.62 -21.18
N ASP A 456 14.56 -9.69 -22.12
CA ASP A 456 14.41 -9.94 -23.56
C ASP A 456 15.75 -10.19 -24.32
N ASP A 457 16.91 -10.21 -23.65
CA ASP A 457 18.23 -10.54 -24.23
C ASP A 457 18.62 -12.04 -24.15
#